data_AF-A0A523AVE8-F1
#
_entry.id   AF-A0A523AVE8-F1
#
_cell.length_a   1.000
_cell.length_b   1.000
_cell.length_c   1.000
_cell.angle_alpha   90.00
_cell.angle_beta   90.00
_cell.angle_gamma   90.00
#
_symmetry.space_group_name_H-M   'P 1'
#
loop_
_entity.id
_entity.type
_entity.pdbx_description
1 polymer ?
#
loop_
_entity_poly.entity_id
_entity_poly.type
_entity_poly.pdbx_seq_one_letter_code
_entity_poly.pdbx_strand_id
1 'polypeptide(L)'
;MEDLRTVLVVGVNTRPVVKAVRALGLRALAVDRFRDLDLCSLAEAVFPPPPSLPRERLDWKGLCFRALEEYEVDAVLCASGMEHQPDLLRELERKGLLVGNGWGRVRRAKEDLFRVASRLGLPFPPTEEVRSPEEAEERGEELGYP
;
A
#
# COMPACT_ATOMS: atom_id res chain seq x y z
N MET A 1 -0.27 -23.50 -11.88
CA MET A 1 0.25 -22.56 -10.87
C MET A 1 1.06 -23.40 -9.92
N GLU A 2 2.33 -23.08 -9.73
CA GLU A 2 3.07 -23.63 -8.59
C GLU A 2 2.28 -23.33 -7.32
N ASP A 3 2.28 -24.25 -6.36
CA ASP A 3 1.59 -24.04 -5.09
C ASP A 3 2.23 -22.85 -4.38
N LEU A 4 1.48 -21.75 -4.25
CA LEU A 4 1.86 -20.59 -3.45
C LEU A 4 2.14 -21.04 -2.01
N ARG A 5 3.33 -20.74 -1.47
CA ARG A 5 3.75 -21.17 -0.12
C ARG A 5 4.07 -20.00 0.79
N THR A 6 4.77 -19.00 0.27
CA THR A 6 5.30 -17.87 1.05
C THR A 6 4.84 -16.54 0.48
N VAL A 7 4.23 -15.71 1.33
CA VAL A 7 3.78 -14.37 0.98
C VAL A 7 4.51 -13.34 1.84
N LEU A 8 5.09 -12.34 1.19
CA LEU A 8 5.62 -11.15 1.85
C LEU A 8 4.55 -10.06 1.87
N VAL A 9 4.25 -9.53 3.05
CA VAL A 9 3.33 -8.41 3.23
C VAL A 9 4.12 -7.13 3.51
N VAL A 10 3.91 -6.08 2.74
CA VAL A 10 4.66 -4.82 2.86
C VAL A 10 3.71 -3.66 3.11
N GLY A 11 3.91 -2.88 4.18
CA GLY A 11 3.16 -1.65 4.39
C GLY A 11 3.19 -1.12 5.82
N VAL A 12 2.33 -0.13 6.10
CA VAL A 12 2.27 0.55 7.40
C VAL A 12 1.49 -0.27 8.44
N ASN A 13 0.49 -1.04 8.04
CA ASN A 13 -0.31 -1.87 8.94
C ASN A 13 -0.53 -3.25 8.31
N THR A 14 0.42 -4.16 8.52
CA THR A 14 0.46 -5.47 7.86
C THR A 14 -0.22 -6.58 8.66
N ARG A 15 -0.35 -6.44 9.99
CA ARG A 15 -0.90 -7.46 10.89
C ARG A 15 -2.21 -8.13 10.41
N PRO A 16 -3.28 -7.40 10.03
CA PRO A 16 -4.51 -8.06 9.59
C PRO A 16 -4.32 -8.89 8.31
N VAL A 17 -3.46 -8.44 7.40
CA VAL A 17 -3.14 -9.15 6.16
C VAL A 17 -2.30 -10.39 6.44
N VAL A 18 -1.28 -10.27 7.30
CA VAL A 18 -0.48 -11.42 7.76
C VAL A 18 -1.37 -12.47 8.42
N LYS A 19 -2.29 -12.06 9.29
CA LYS A 19 -3.26 -12.98 9.91
C LYS A 19 -4.09 -13.74 8.86
N ALA A 20 -4.54 -13.05 7.81
CA ALA A 20 -5.27 -13.68 6.71
C ALA A 20 -4.40 -14.67 5.91
N VAL A 21 -3.15 -14.31 5.59
CA VAL A 21 -2.19 -15.20 4.93
C VAL A 21 -1.97 -16.48 5.76
N ARG A 22 -1.76 -16.35 7.09
CA ARG A 22 -1.58 -17.51 7.98
C ARG A 22 -2.84 -18.38 8.06
N ALA A 23 -4.03 -17.78 8.03
CA ALA A 23 -5.30 -18.51 8.02
C ALA A 23 -5.48 -19.39 6.75
N LEU A 24 -4.80 -19.05 5.65
CA LEU A 24 -4.75 -19.87 4.43
C LEU A 24 -3.69 -20.98 4.49
N GLY A 25 -2.99 -21.16 5.62
CA GLY A 25 -1.93 -22.16 5.76
C GLY A 25 -0.60 -21.75 5.12
N LEU A 26 -0.48 -20.50 4.65
CA LEU A 26 0.73 -19.99 3.99
C LEU A 26 1.77 -19.50 5.02
N ARG A 27 3.04 -19.50 4.63
CA ARG A 27 4.11 -18.79 5.34
C ARG A 27 3.98 -17.30 5.09
N ALA A 28 4.15 -16.50 6.13
CA ALA A 28 4.00 -15.06 6.07
C ALA A 28 5.27 -14.37 6.55
N LEU A 29 5.80 -13.48 5.72
CA LEU A 29 6.85 -12.53 6.07
C LEU A 29 6.25 -11.12 6.06
N ALA A 30 6.83 -10.20 6.81
CA ALA A 30 6.34 -8.82 6.84
C ALA A 30 7.46 -7.79 6.78
N VAL A 31 7.22 -6.70 6.05
CA VAL A 31 7.95 -5.43 6.17
C VAL A 31 6.92 -4.43 6.69
N ASP A 32 7.04 -4.05 7.96
CA ASP A 32 5.99 -3.33 8.69
C ASP A 32 6.54 -2.15 9.48
N ARG A 33 5.85 -1.01 9.47
CA ARG A 33 6.30 0.20 10.18
C ARG A 33 6.41 0.00 11.69
N PHE A 34 5.46 -0.69 12.30
CA PHE A 34 5.29 -0.71 13.75
C PHE A 34 5.91 -1.94 14.41
N ARG A 35 5.95 -3.07 13.70
CA ARG A 35 6.50 -4.33 14.23
C ARG A 35 5.92 -4.67 15.61
N ASP A 36 4.60 -4.60 15.72
CA ASP A 36 3.94 -4.92 16.99
C ASP A 36 4.17 -6.39 17.39
N LEU A 37 4.03 -6.68 18.69
CA LEU A 37 4.31 -8.01 19.23
C LEU A 37 3.38 -9.09 18.64
N ASP A 38 2.13 -8.75 18.37
CA ASP A 38 1.17 -9.69 17.78
C ASP A 38 1.60 -10.05 16.35
N LEU A 39 2.01 -9.07 15.55
CA LEU A 39 2.56 -9.29 14.22
C LEU A 39 3.79 -10.20 14.28
N CYS A 40 4.71 -9.95 15.22
CA CYS A 40 5.91 -10.79 15.38
C CYS A 40 5.58 -12.23 15.80
N SER A 41 4.47 -12.45 16.50
CA SER A 41 4.01 -13.81 16.85
C SER A 41 3.39 -14.57 15.67
N LEU A 42 2.92 -13.84 14.65
CA LEU A 42 2.19 -14.40 13.50
C LEU A 42 3.08 -14.63 12.28
N ALA A 43 3.98 -13.69 12.00
CA ALA A 43 4.91 -13.75 10.88
C ALA A 43 6.14 -14.57 11.24
N GLU A 44 6.68 -15.28 10.26
CA GLU A 44 7.93 -16.04 10.41
C GLU A 44 9.13 -15.12 10.55
N ALA A 45 9.12 -14.01 9.81
CA ALA A 45 10.06 -12.91 9.99
C ALA A 45 9.34 -11.58 9.77
N VAL A 46 9.74 -10.60 10.58
CA VAL A 46 9.31 -9.21 10.42
C VAL A 46 10.56 -8.37 10.25
N PHE A 47 10.72 -7.82 9.06
CA PHE A 47 11.80 -6.90 8.75
C PHE A 47 11.50 -5.56 9.39
N PRO A 48 12.31 -5.14 10.38
CA PRO A 48 12.15 -3.82 10.94
C PRO A 48 12.48 -2.79 9.86
N PRO A 49 11.70 -1.72 9.76
CA PRO A 49 12.21 -0.52 9.16
C PRO A 49 13.21 0.11 10.14
N PRO A 50 14.36 0.60 9.68
CA PRO A 50 14.95 1.77 10.33
C PRO A 50 14.12 3.01 9.90
N PRO A 51 13.92 4.09 10.71
CA PRO A 51 14.52 4.36 12.02
C PRO A 51 13.56 4.98 13.07
N SER A 52 14.16 5.39 14.19
CA SER A 52 13.64 5.67 15.53
C SER A 52 12.91 7.02 15.74
N LEU A 53 12.60 7.77 14.68
CA LEU A 53 12.00 9.11 14.80
C LEU A 53 10.66 9.27 14.05
N PRO A 54 9.69 10.07 14.58
CA PRO A 54 8.33 10.19 14.03
C PRO A 54 8.21 10.72 12.59
N ARG A 55 9.29 11.16 11.93
CA ARG A 55 9.24 11.84 10.63
C ARG A 55 10.16 11.24 9.57
N GLU A 56 10.87 10.19 9.91
CA GLU A 56 11.86 9.64 8.99
C GLU A 56 11.19 8.82 7.89
N ARG A 57 11.64 9.05 6.66
CA ARG A 57 11.14 8.33 5.50
C ARG A 57 11.76 6.94 5.50
N LEU A 58 10.88 5.94 5.48
CA LEU A 58 11.27 4.55 5.36
C LEU A 58 11.63 4.26 3.91
N ASP A 59 12.79 3.64 3.68
CA ASP A 59 13.12 3.04 2.40
C ASP A 59 12.35 1.72 2.22
N TRP A 60 11.05 1.83 1.95
CA TRP A 60 10.18 0.66 1.74
C TRP A 60 10.69 -0.27 0.65
N LYS A 61 11.29 0.31 -0.40
CA LYS A 61 11.83 -0.45 -1.51
C LYS A 61 13.05 -1.25 -1.08
N GLY A 62 14.06 -0.61 -0.48
CA GLY A 62 15.24 -1.32 0.01
C GLY A 62 14.90 -2.43 1.01
N LEU A 63 13.98 -2.16 1.94
CA LEU A 63 13.54 -3.15 2.93
C LEU A 63 12.81 -4.35 2.29
N CYS A 64 11.92 -4.09 1.34
CA CYS A 64 11.22 -5.13 0.59
C CYS A 64 12.20 -5.99 -0.20
N PHE A 65 13.17 -5.38 -0.88
CA PHE A 65 14.10 -6.11 -1.74
C PHE A 65 15.10 -6.93 -0.93
N ARG A 66 15.56 -6.41 0.21
CA ARG A 66 16.33 -7.20 1.18
C ARG A 66 15.55 -8.44 1.64
N ALA A 67 14.25 -8.30 1.92
CA ALA A 67 13.43 -9.46 2.30
C ALA A 67 13.33 -10.50 1.18
N LEU A 68 13.25 -10.04 -0.08
CA LEU A 68 13.26 -10.91 -1.28
C LEU A 68 14.63 -11.55 -1.55
N GLU A 69 15.73 -10.97 -1.06
CA GLU A 69 17.07 -11.55 -1.15
C GLU A 69 17.31 -12.61 -0.07
N GLU A 70 16.74 -12.43 1.12
CA GLU A 70 16.91 -13.34 2.25
C GLU A 70 15.97 -14.54 2.24
N TYR A 71 14.81 -14.44 1.57
CA TYR A 71 13.77 -15.45 1.58
C TYR A 71 13.23 -15.74 0.18
N GLU A 72 12.95 -17.02 -0.09
CA GLU A 72 12.15 -17.44 -1.23
C GLU A 72 10.68 -17.01 -1.03
N VAL A 73 10.25 -16.03 -1.82
CA VAL A 73 8.92 -15.42 -1.77
C VAL A 73 8.21 -15.63 -3.09
N ASP A 74 7.04 -16.26 -3.04
CA ASP A 74 6.24 -16.54 -4.23
C ASP A 74 5.37 -15.33 -4.63
N ALA A 75 5.01 -14.50 -3.65
CA ALA A 75 4.12 -13.35 -3.86
C ALA A 75 4.33 -12.23 -2.86
N VAL A 76 4.06 -11.01 -3.29
CA VAL A 76 4.08 -9.80 -2.47
C VAL A 76 2.70 -9.14 -2.45
N LEU A 77 2.18 -8.90 -1.24
CA LEU A 77 0.97 -8.13 -1.00
C LEU A 77 1.33 -6.77 -0.40
N CYS A 78 0.88 -5.71 -1.06
CA CYS A 78 1.03 -4.34 -0.58
C CYS A 78 -0.18 -3.95 0.30
N ALA A 79 0.09 -3.61 1.55
CA ALA A 79 -0.86 -3.04 2.49
C ALA A 79 -0.85 -1.50 2.43
N SER A 80 -1.51 -0.86 3.40
CA SER A 80 -1.64 0.61 3.47
C SER A 80 -0.29 1.34 3.38
N GLY A 81 -0.27 2.47 2.67
CA GLY A 81 0.87 3.35 2.48
C GLY A 81 1.69 3.04 1.22
N MET A 82 1.53 1.85 0.64
CA MET A 82 2.27 1.42 -0.56
C MET A 82 1.75 2.05 -1.84
N GLU A 83 0.52 2.56 -1.84
CA GLU A 83 -0.03 3.39 -2.91
C GLU A 83 0.76 4.69 -3.14
N HIS A 84 1.61 5.09 -2.18
CA HIS A 84 2.53 6.21 -2.28
C HIS A 84 3.95 5.80 -2.70
N GLN A 85 4.17 4.51 -3.02
CA GLN A 85 5.47 3.94 -3.41
C GLN A 85 5.43 3.45 -4.87
N PRO A 86 5.35 4.36 -5.87
CA PRO A 86 5.18 4.00 -7.27
C PRO A 86 6.29 3.08 -7.80
N ASP A 87 7.54 3.35 -7.40
CA ASP A 87 8.70 2.62 -7.91
C ASP A 87 8.76 1.20 -7.34
N LEU A 88 8.38 1.01 -6.07
CA LEU A 88 8.21 -0.31 -5.48
C LEU A 88 7.16 -1.12 -6.26
N LEU A 89 5.96 -0.56 -6.45
CA LEU A 89 4.86 -1.25 -7.13
C LEU A 89 5.23 -1.64 -8.56
N ARG A 90 5.87 -0.75 -9.32
CA ARG A 90 6.33 -1.02 -10.69
C ARG A 90 7.33 -2.17 -10.75
N GLU A 91 8.28 -2.21 -9.81
CA GLU A 91 9.28 -3.27 -9.83
C GLU A 91 8.74 -4.63 -9.39
N LEU A 92 7.85 -4.66 -8.40
CA LEU A 92 7.15 -5.89 -8.00
C LEU A 92 6.26 -6.41 -9.13
N GLU A 93 5.55 -5.52 -9.83
CA GLU A 93 4.75 -5.86 -11.01
C GLU A 93 5.63 -6.43 -12.13
N ARG A 94 6.76 -5.78 -12.45
CA ARG A 94 7.72 -6.27 -13.46
C ARG A 94 8.31 -7.64 -13.10
N LYS A 95 8.49 -7.93 -11.82
CA LYS A 95 8.97 -9.23 -11.33
C LYS A 95 7.89 -10.31 -11.30
N GLY A 96 6.63 -9.97 -11.57
CA GLY A 96 5.50 -10.91 -11.48
C GLY A 96 5.14 -11.34 -10.06
N LEU A 97 5.67 -10.65 -9.04
CA LEU A 97 5.45 -10.99 -7.63
C LEU A 97 4.24 -10.26 -7.02
N LEU A 98 3.85 -9.13 -7.59
CA LEU A 98 2.79 -8.30 -7.02
C LEU A 98 1.42 -8.98 -7.13
N VAL A 99 0.78 -9.21 -5.99
CA VAL A 99 -0.62 -9.64 -5.92
C VAL A 99 -1.52 -8.42 -5.78
N GLY A 100 -2.48 -8.30 -6.69
CA GLY A 100 -3.48 -7.23 -6.70
C GLY A 100 -3.27 -6.23 -7.84
N ASN A 101 -3.44 -4.95 -7.55
CA ASN A 101 -3.39 -3.90 -8.56
C ASN A 101 -1.96 -3.37 -8.72
N GLY A 102 -1.44 -3.41 -9.96
CA GLY A 102 -0.21 -2.74 -10.33
C GLY A 102 -0.29 -1.22 -10.30
N TRP A 103 0.86 -0.56 -10.44
CA TRP A 103 0.98 0.90 -10.32
C TRP A 103 0.04 1.62 -11.29
N GLY A 104 -0.06 1.15 -12.53
CA GLY A 104 -0.92 1.77 -13.54
C GLY A 104 -2.40 1.83 -13.13
N ARG A 105 -2.90 0.81 -12.42
CA ARG A 105 -4.27 0.78 -11.88
C ARG A 105 -4.40 1.68 -10.65
N VAL A 106 -3.45 1.62 -9.72
CA VAL A 106 -3.43 2.46 -8.52
C VAL A 106 -3.41 3.96 -8.88
N ARG A 107 -2.56 4.34 -9.84
CA ARG A 107 -2.47 5.73 -10.33
C ARG A 107 -3.79 6.22 -10.91
N ARG A 108 -4.40 5.44 -11.81
CA ARG A 108 -5.71 5.79 -12.40
C ARG A 108 -6.80 5.91 -11.33
N ALA A 109 -6.81 5.03 -10.34
CA ALA A 109 -7.79 5.11 -9.26
C ALA A 109 -7.70 6.42 -8.46
N LYS A 110 -6.51 7.02 -8.36
CA LYS A 110 -6.31 8.32 -7.69
C LYS A 110 -6.73 9.50 -8.57
N GLU A 111 -6.42 9.46 -9.85
CA GLU A 111 -6.67 10.56 -10.78
C GLU A 111 -8.13 10.60 -11.29
N ASP A 112 -8.76 9.44 -11.43
CA ASP A 112 -10.03 9.32 -12.16
C ASP A 112 -11.25 9.12 -11.26
N LEU A 113 -11.09 9.08 -9.94
CA LEU A 113 -12.13 8.62 -9.01
C LEU A 113 -13.47 9.35 -9.21
N PHE A 114 -13.46 10.68 -9.11
CA PHE A 114 -14.69 11.48 -9.21
C PHE A 114 -15.25 11.49 -10.64
N ARG A 115 -14.38 11.48 -11.66
CA ARG A 115 -14.80 11.35 -13.06
C ARG A 115 -15.52 10.03 -13.30
N VAL A 116 -15.01 8.93 -12.74
CA VAL A 116 -15.64 7.61 -12.84
C VAL A 116 -16.93 7.56 -12.05
N ALA A 117 -16.97 8.12 -10.84
CA ALA A 117 -18.18 8.19 -10.03
C ALA A 117 -19.31 8.95 -10.75
N SER A 118 -19.00 10.13 -11.31
CA SER A 118 -19.92 10.95 -12.11
C SER A 118 -20.47 10.18 -13.32
N ARG A 119 -19.60 9.55 -14.11
CA ARG A 119 -20.01 8.75 -15.27
C ARG A 119 -20.93 7.57 -14.88
N LEU A 120 -20.75 7.00 -13.69
CA LEU A 120 -21.56 5.89 -13.18
C LEU A 120 -22.83 6.35 -12.47
N GLY A 121 -23.07 7.66 -12.34
CA GLY A 121 -24.20 8.20 -11.58
C GLY A 121 -24.11 7.91 -10.08
N LEU A 122 -22.91 7.65 -9.55
CA LEU A 122 -22.69 7.45 -8.13
C LEU A 122 -22.62 8.81 -7.43
N PRO A 123 -23.32 9.01 -6.30
CA PRO A 123 -23.22 10.25 -5.55
C PRO A 123 -21.84 10.37 -4.89
N PHE A 124 -21.29 11.58 -4.90
CA PHE A 124 -20.09 11.97 -4.16
C PHE A 124 -20.24 13.43 -3.70
N PRO A 125 -19.51 13.87 -2.67
CA PRO A 125 -19.55 15.27 -2.25
C PRO A 125 -19.22 16.21 -3.40
N PRO A 126 -19.88 17.38 -3.53
CA PRO A 126 -19.46 18.42 -4.45
C PRO A 126 -17.94 18.65 -4.31
N THR A 127 -17.21 18.50 -5.40
CA THR A 127 -15.73 18.54 -5.41
C THR A 127 -15.27 19.30 -6.64
N GLU A 128 -14.37 20.25 -6.46
CA GLU A 128 -13.68 20.95 -7.55
C GLU A 128 -12.16 20.77 -7.43
N GLU A 129 -11.49 20.66 -8.58
CA GLU A 129 -10.03 20.62 -8.66
C GLU A 129 -9.52 22.04 -8.88
N VAL A 130 -8.79 22.56 -7.89
CA VAL A 130 -8.20 23.90 -7.88
C VAL A 130 -6.68 23.81 -7.98
N ARG A 131 -6.04 24.85 -8.52
CA ARG A 131 -4.59 24.87 -8.80
C ARG A 131 -3.79 25.72 -7.83
N SER A 132 -4.46 26.47 -6.96
CA SER A 132 -3.79 27.28 -5.94
C SER A 132 -4.62 27.36 -4.65
N PRO A 133 -3.98 27.70 -3.52
CA PRO A 133 -4.68 27.97 -2.27
C PRO A 133 -5.73 29.09 -2.39
N GLU A 134 -5.46 30.12 -3.19
CA GLU A 134 -6.37 31.25 -3.41
C GLU A 134 -7.64 30.81 -4.17
N GLU A 135 -7.49 30.00 -5.22
CA GLU A 135 -8.64 29.40 -5.91
C GLU A 135 -9.43 28.47 -4.98
N ALA A 136 -8.75 27.78 -4.06
CA ALA A 136 -9.39 26.92 -3.08
C ALA A 136 -10.27 27.71 -2.09
N GLU A 137 -9.85 28.92 -1.73
CA GLU A 137 -10.60 29.82 -0.86
C GLU A 137 -11.88 30.31 -1.57
N GLU A 138 -11.75 30.84 -2.79
CA GLU A 138 -12.88 31.31 -3.60
C GLU A 138 -13.92 30.21 -3.84
N ARG A 139 -13.48 29.02 -4.28
CA ARG A 139 -14.38 27.88 -4.50
C ARG A 139 -14.94 27.29 -3.21
N GLY A 140 -14.19 27.37 -2.11
CA GLY A 140 -14.64 26.95 -0.79
C GLY A 140 -15.84 27.76 -0.31
N GLU A 141 -15.83 29.08 -0.56
CA GLU A 141 -16.97 29.96 -0.25
C GLU A 141 -18.23 29.59 -1.08
N GLU A 142 -18.06 29.24 -2.36
CA GLU A 142 -19.16 28.82 -3.24
C GLU A 142 -19.73 27.45 -2.88
N LEU A 143 -18.86 26.48 -2.57
CA LEU A 143 -19.24 25.12 -2.19
C LEU A 143 -19.86 25.04 -0.78
N GLY A 144 -19.55 26.02 0.06
CA GLY A 144 -19.92 26.06 1.47
C GLY A 144 -18.92 25.29 2.34
N TYR A 145 -18.61 25.87 3.50
CA TYR A 145 -17.83 25.20 4.54
C TYR A 145 -18.68 24.12 5.25
N PRO A 146 -18.04 23.09 5.83
CA PRO A 146 -18.73 22.20 6.77
C PRO A 146 -19.36 22.96 7.94
#